data_AF-A0A1Q3VS57-F1
#
_entry.id   AF-A0A1Q3VS57-F1
#
_cell.length_a   1.000
_cell.length_b   1.000
_cell.length_c   1.000
_cell.angle_alpha   90.00
_cell.angle_beta   90.00
_cell.angle_gamma   90.00
#
_symmetry.space_group_name_H-M   'P 1'
#
loop_
_entity.id
_entity.type
_entity.pdbx_description
1 polymer ?
#
loop_
_entity_poly.entity_id
_entity_poly.type
_entity_poly.pdbx_seq_one_letter_code
_entity_poly.pdbx_strand_id
1 'polypeptide(L)'
;MKIKNFAAAAALALCMVGSAIAGPIYTYVGQWQVDQGPDWGTDPLAYTGQQAAALLFGGSAGDYAISTRDGNPLDIDFMAWYSIIGVSGGTAFAQDYMAPNTVRYNDVWNGESLSNSASAYVRDNATGAAYINYAFRVTQLEVPEPGALALFGAGLLGLLAARRRRFADAGSGGR
;
A
#
# COMPACT_ATOMS: atom_id res chain seq x y z
N MET A 1 32.74 -49.40 -25.65
CA MET A 1 32.10 -48.22 -26.26
C MET A 1 31.55 -47.35 -25.14
N LYS A 2 32.02 -46.10 -25.05
CA LYS A 2 31.62 -45.09 -24.05
C LYS A 2 30.23 -44.55 -24.42
N ILE A 3 29.33 -44.33 -23.45
CA ILE A 3 28.40 -43.20 -23.44
C ILE A 3 28.10 -42.86 -21.97
N LYS A 4 28.42 -41.61 -21.62
CA LYS A 4 28.22 -40.92 -20.35
C LYS A 4 26.82 -40.33 -20.37
N ASN A 5 25.96 -40.55 -19.38
CA ASN A 5 24.69 -39.82 -19.24
C ASN A 5 24.21 -39.83 -17.78
N PHE A 6 24.76 -38.96 -16.92
CA PHE A 6 24.22 -38.68 -15.57
C PHE A 6 24.24 -37.19 -15.21
N ALA A 7 24.32 -36.29 -16.19
CA ALA A 7 24.49 -34.85 -15.94
C ALA A 7 23.23 -34.00 -16.16
N ALA A 8 22.04 -34.61 -16.33
CA ALA A 8 20.83 -33.87 -16.76
C ALA A 8 19.75 -33.70 -15.68
N ALA A 9 20.00 -34.04 -14.41
CA ALA A 9 18.98 -33.96 -13.35
C ALA A 9 19.10 -32.73 -12.41
N ALA A 10 20.16 -31.90 -12.53
CA ALA A 10 20.40 -30.80 -11.59
C ALA A 10 20.03 -29.39 -12.13
N ALA A 11 19.58 -29.28 -13.38
CA ALA A 11 19.41 -27.98 -14.04
C ALA A 11 17.96 -27.45 -14.07
N LEU A 12 16.98 -28.16 -13.50
CA LEU A 12 15.55 -27.82 -13.65
C LEU A 12 14.85 -27.40 -12.34
N ALA A 13 15.55 -26.66 -11.47
CA ALA A 13 14.93 -26.12 -10.24
C ALA A 13 15.35 -24.66 -9.93
N LEU A 14 15.76 -23.89 -10.93
CA LEU A 14 16.29 -22.52 -10.73
C LEU A 14 15.30 -21.39 -11.05
N CYS A 15 14.03 -21.66 -11.38
CA CYS A 15 13.18 -20.63 -12.00
C CYS A 15 12.11 -19.97 -11.11
N MET A 16 12.03 -20.20 -9.79
CA MET A 16 10.99 -19.56 -8.97
C MET A 16 11.47 -19.20 -7.57
N VAL A 17 12.39 -18.24 -7.46
CA VAL A 17 12.62 -17.55 -6.17
C VAL A 17 12.35 -16.07 -6.37
N GLY A 18 11.10 -15.75 -6.68
CA GLY A 18 10.60 -14.38 -6.55
C GLY A 18 10.50 -14.06 -5.06
N SER A 19 11.05 -12.92 -4.64
CA SER A 19 10.76 -12.36 -3.32
C SER A 19 9.25 -12.22 -3.19
N ALA A 20 8.63 -13.04 -2.34
CA ALA A 20 7.23 -12.83 -2.00
C ALA A 20 7.17 -11.56 -1.15
N ILE A 21 6.75 -10.44 -1.72
CA ILE A 21 6.32 -9.29 -0.93
C ILE A 21 5.00 -9.71 -0.30
N ALA A 22 4.97 -9.85 1.03
CA ALA A 22 3.71 -9.99 1.74
C ALA A 22 2.88 -8.71 1.49
N GLY A 23 1.61 -8.89 1.14
CA GLY A 23 0.71 -7.76 0.88
C GLY A 23 0.61 -6.80 2.08
N PRO A 24 0.19 -5.55 1.86
CA PRO A 24 0.03 -4.59 2.95
C PRO A 24 -0.93 -5.13 4.01
N ILE A 25 -0.59 -4.92 5.28
CA ILE A 25 -1.52 -5.09 6.40
C ILE A 25 -2.21 -3.76 6.65
N TYR A 26 -3.53 -3.80 6.73
CA TYR A 26 -4.36 -2.67 7.12
C TYR A 26 -4.78 -2.85 8.58
N THR A 27 -4.45 -1.87 9.42
CA THR A 27 -4.84 -1.85 10.83
C THR A 27 -5.75 -0.66 11.07
N TYR A 28 -6.97 -0.90 11.54
CA TYR A 28 -7.91 0.17 11.89
C TYR A 28 -7.32 1.06 12.99
N VAL A 29 -7.33 2.38 12.79
CA VAL A 29 -6.79 3.35 13.75
C VAL A 29 -7.80 4.36 14.27
N GLY A 30 -8.94 4.53 13.59
CA GLY A 30 -9.96 5.48 14.00
C GLY A 30 -10.86 5.90 12.85
N GLN A 31 -11.78 6.81 13.16
CA GLN A 31 -12.76 7.33 12.22
C GLN A 31 -13.04 8.81 12.52
N TRP A 32 -13.61 9.52 11.54
CA TRP A 32 -14.09 10.88 11.70
C TRP A 32 -15.33 11.14 10.85
N GLN A 33 -16.17 12.07 11.29
CA GLN A 33 -17.22 12.65 10.45
C GLN A 33 -16.63 13.83 9.69
N VAL A 34 -17.04 14.04 8.42
CA VAL A 34 -16.51 15.14 7.60
C VAL A 34 -16.68 16.50 8.29
N ASP A 35 -17.82 16.70 8.97
CA ASP A 35 -18.20 17.93 9.69
C ASP A 35 -17.49 18.18 11.02
N GLN A 36 -16.58 17.29 11.44
CA GLN A 36 -15.70 17.53 12.59
C GLN A 36 -14.53 18.45 12.24
N GLY A 37 -14.38 18.83 10.96
CA GLY A 37 -13.37 19.77 10.50
C GLY A 37 -13.66 21.24 10.84
N PRO A 38 -12.76 22.15 10.44
CA PRO A 38 -12.97 23.58 10.59
C PRO A 38 -14.19 24.07 9.83
N ASP A 39 -14.76 25.20 10.27
CA ASP A 39 -15.89 25.84 9.62
C ASP A 39 -15.53 26.33 8.21
N TRP A 40 -16.36 26.05 7.21
CA TRP A 40 -16.11 26.48 5.82
C TRP A 40 -15.94 27.99 5.65
N GLY A 41 -16.60 28.79 6.51
CA GLY A 41 -16.50 30.25 6.49
C GLY A 41 -15.11 30.77 6.85
N THR A 42 -14.25 29.92 7.41
CA THR A 42 -12.83 30.25 7.69
C THR A 42 -11.91 29.97 6.51
N ASP A 43 -12.45 29.42 5.42
CA ASP A 43 -11.71 28.94 4.26
C ASP A 43 -10.55 28.01 4.69
N PRO A 44 -10.83 26.82 5.24
CA PRO A 44 -9.77 25.91 5.67
C PRO A 44 -9.03 25.32 4.46
N LEU A 45 -7.93 24.59 4.74
CA LEU A 45 -7.30 23.75 3.71
C LEU A 45 -8.30 22.70 3.22
N ALA A 46 -8.24 22.41 1.93
CA ALA A 46 -8.91 21.26 1.35
C ALA A 46 -8.07 20.00 1.60
N TYR A 47 -8.67 18.97 2.19
CA TYR A 47 -7.98 17.73 2.52
C TYR A 47 -8.53 16.57 1.68
N THR A 48 -7.63 15.73 1.16
CA THR A 48 -8.00 14.36 0.77
C THR A 48 -8.37 13.54 2.02
N GLY A 49 -9.06 12.42 1.85
CA GLY A 49 -9.33 11.49 2.95
C GLY A 49 -8.06 11.03 3.66
N GLN A 50 -7.01 10.72 2.90
CA GLN A 50 -5.71 10.33 3.44
C GLN A 50 -4.99 11.48 4.19
N GLN A 51 -5.05 12.71 3.66
CA GLN A 51 -4.46 13.86 4.35
C GLN A 51 -5.20 14.19 5.66
N ALA A 52 -6.53 14.05 5.68
CA ALA A 52 -7.32 14.20 6.89
C ALA A 52 -6.94 13.14 7.94
N ALA A 53 -6.76 11.88 7.54
CA ALA A 53 -6.28 10.84 8.45
C ALA A 53 -4.88 11.14 9.00
N ALA A 54 -3.95 11.62 8.17
CA ALA A 54 -2.62 12.02 8.62
C ALA A 54 -2.66 13.20 9.60
N LEU A 55 -3.55 14.18 9.38
CA LEU A 55 -3.78 15.29 10.30
C LEU A 55 -4.28 14.80 11.67
N LEU A 56 -5.22 13.85 11.69
CA LEU A 56 -5.89 13.38 12.90
C LEU A 56 -5.10 12.32 13.68
N PHE A 57 -4.40 11.43 12.98
CA PHE A 57 -3.76 10.25 13.56
C PHE A 57 -2.22 10.25 13.39
N GLY A 58 -1.66 11.33 12.85
CA GLY A 58 -0.23 11.54 12.64
C GLY A 58 0.34 10.85 11.39
N GLY A 59 1.61 11.05 11.09
CA GLY A 59 2.27 10.45 9.91
C GLY A 59 2.02 11.23 8.62
N SER A 60 2.04 10.53 7.49
CA SER A 60 1.87 11.08 6.14
C SER A 60 0.62 10.50 5.46
N ALA A 61 0.08 11.19 4.46
CA ALA A 61 -1.11 10.74 3.73
C ALA A 61 -0.96 9.31 3.16
N GLY A 62 0.22 8.96 2.64
CA GLY A 62 0.52 7.63 2.10
C GLY A 62 0.50 6.49 3.14
N ASP A 63 0.51 6.81 4.44
CA ASP A 63 0.48 5.81 5.52
C ASP A 63 -0.94 5.26 5.76
N TYR A 64 -1.95 5.74 5.01
CA TYR A 64 -3.35 5.44 5.26
C TYR A 64 -4.09 4.89 4.05
N ALA A 65 -5.00 3.95 4.31
CA ALA A 65 -6.14 3.66 3.45
C ALA A 65 -7.42 4.08 4.17
N ILE A 66 -8.37 4.60 3.41
CA ILE A 66 -9.65 5.10 3.92
C ILE A 66 -10.78 4.22 3.41
N SER A 67 -11.80 4.03 4.25
CA SER A 67 -13.05 3.39 3.86
C SER A 67 -14.24 4.28 4.18
N THR A 68 -15.30 4.20 3.38
CA THR A 68 -16.62 4.77 3.71
C THR A 68 -17.60 3.78 4.32
N ARG A 69 -17.21 2.49 4.43
CA ARG A 69 -18.10 1.41 4.89
C ARG A 69 -18.10 1.25 6.41
N ASP A 70 -16.99 0.78 6.95
CA ASP A 70 -16.79 0.50 8.37
C ASP A 70 -15.29 0.37 8.73
N GLY A 71 -15.02 0.00 9.99
CA GLY A 71 -13.68 -0.24 10.52
C GLY A 71 -13.12 -1.65 10.31
N ASN A 72 -13.75 -2.49 9.46
CA ASN A 72 -13.25 -3.83 9.14
C ASN A 72 -12.15 -3.74 8.05
N PRO A 73 -10.90 -4.16 8.32
CA PRO A 73 -9.82 -4.07 7.33
C PRO A 73 -10.01 -4.96 6.09
N LEU A 74 -10.98 -5.87 6.11
CA LEU A 74 -11.34 -6.70 4.95
C LEU A 74 -12.31 -6.00 3.98
N ASP A 75 -12.94 -4.91 4.39
CA ASP A 75 -14.01 -4.22 3.64
C ASP A 75 -13.62 -2.81 3.19
N ILE A 76 -12.32 -2.52 3.10
CA ILE A 76 -11.80 -1.22 2.65
C ILE A 76 -12.17 -0.99 1.18
N ASP A 77 -12.89 0.09 0.91
CA ASP A 77 -13.33 0.47 -0.45
C ASP A 77 -12.42 1.52 -1.12
N PHE A 78 -11.42 2.04 -0.40
CA PHE A 78 -10.49 3.08 -0.86
C PHE A 78 -11.18 4.39 -1.26
N MET A 79 -12.35 4.64 -0.67
CA MET A 79 -13.14 5.85 -0.86
C MET A 79 -13.11 6.70 0.41
N ALA A 80 -13.42 7.98 0.27
CA ALA A 80 -13.71 8.87 1.38
C ALA A 80 -14.93 9.75 1.05
N TRP A 81 -15.71 10.09 2.06
CA TRP A 81 -16.72 11.14 2.02
C TRP A 81 -16.06 12.51 2.03
N TYR A 82 -16.58 13.40 1.18
CA TYR A 82 -16.19 14.79 1.06
C TYR A 82 -17.42 15.69 1.17
N SER A 83 -17.25 16.85 1.79
CA SER A 83 -18.14 17.98 1.55
C SER A 83 -17.65 18.71 0.32
N ILE A 84 -18.54 19.08 -0.59
CA ILE A 84 -18.23 19.92 -1.76
C ILE A 84 -18.89 21.27 -1.53
N ILE A 85 -18.16 22.36 -1.76
CA ILE A 85 -18.72 23.69 -1.51
C ILE A 85 -19.99 23.88 -2.36
N GLY A 86 -21.06 24.30 -1.67
CA GLY A 86 -22.40 24.54 -2.19
C GLY A 86 -23.06 23.38 -2.94
N VAL A 87 -22.70 22.13 -2.62
CA VAL A 87 -23.44 20.93 -3.01
C VAL A 87 -23.93 20.26 -1.74
N SER A 88 -25.25 20.08 -1.62
CA SER A 88 -25.88 19.50 -0.43
C SER A 88 -25.43 18.05 -0.17
N GLY A 89 -25.19 17.72 1.10
CA GLY A 89 -24.75 16.40 1.54
C GLY A 89 -23.26 16.13 1.30
N GLY A 90 -22.90 14.86 1.44
CA GLY A 90 -21.56 14.36 1.17
C GLY A 90 -21.50 13.53 -0.11
N THR A 91 -20.35 13.61 -0.79
CA THR A 91 -20.05 12.82 -1.99
C THR A 91 -18.86 11.92 -1.72
N ALA A 92 -18.97 10.64 -2.10
CA ALA A 92 -17.85 9.71 -2.01
C ALA A 92 -16.95 9.86 -3.25
N PHE A 93 -15.67 10.14 -3.02
CA PHE A 93 -14.62 10.10 -4.04
C PHE A 93 -13.52 9.14 -3.61
N ALA A 94 -12.54 8.92 -4.48
CA ALA A 94 -11.32 8.22 -4.10
C ALA A 94 -10.68 8.89 -2.86
N GLN A 95 -10.08 8.09 -1.98
CA GLN A 95 -9.44 8.53 -0.74
C GLN A 95 -8.34 9.59 -0.92
N ASP A 96 -7.79 9.72 -2.13
CA ASP A 96 -6.73 10.64 -2.54
C ASP A 96 -7.24 11.74 -3.50
N TYR A 97 -8.55 11.81 -3.73
CA TYR A 97 -9.13 12.82 -4.61
C TYR A 97 -8.87 14.25 -4.09
N MET A 98 -8.39 15.09 -5.00
CA MET A 98 -8.29 16.54 -4.84
C MET A 98 -8.92 17.21 -6.05
N ALA A 99 -9.81 18.17 -5.83
CA ALA A 99 -10.37 18.97 -6.90
C ALA A 99 -9.25 19.76 -7.62
N PRO A 100 -9.27 19.89 -8.96
CA PRO A 100 -8.27 20.67 -9.68
C PRO A 100 -8.19 22.11 -9.18
N ASN A 101 -6.98 22.67 -9.16
CA ASN A 101 -6.72 24.05 -8.73
C ASN A 101 -7.22 24.39 -7.31
N THR A 102 -7.32 23.38 -6.44
CA THR A 102 -7.77 23.55 -5.06
C THR A 102 -6.61 23.32 -4.09
N VAL A 103 -6.39 24.28 -3.20
CA VAL A 103 -5.56 24.17 -1.99
C VAL A 103 -6.41 24.43 -0.75
N ARG A 104 -7.36 25.36 -0.85
CA ARG A 104 -8.31 25.76 0.20
C ARG A 104 -9.73 25.45 -0.22
N TYR A 105 -10.61 25.31 0.77
CA TYR A 105 -11.97 24.82 0.54
C TYR A 105 -12.83 25.75 -0.32
N ASN A 106 -12.52 27.05 -0.35
CA ASN A 106 -13.29 28.03 -1.13
C ASN A 106 -12.59 28.46 -2.43
N ASP A 107 -11.52 27.78 -2.87
CA ASP A 107 -10.73 28.18 -4.06
C ASP A 107 -11.53 28.09 -5.37
N VAL A 108 -12.37 27.06 -5.51
CA VAL A 108 -13.14 26.79 -6.74
C VAL A 108 -14.62 26.67 -6.41
N TRP A 109 -15.40 27.67 -6.84
CA TRP A 109 -16.86 27.71 -6.74
C TRP A 109 -17.48 28.14 -8.07
N ASN A 110 -18.24 27.24 -8.69
CA ASN A 110 -18.90 27.45 -9.99
C ASN A 110 -20.41 27.14 -9.92
N GLY A 111 -21.08 27.53 -8.84
CA GLY A 111 -22.47 27.13 -8.57
C GLY A 111 -22.56 25.68 -8.08
N GLU A 112 -23.74 25.06 -8.12
CA GLU A 112 -23.93 23.67 -7.66
C GLU A 112 -23.24 22.67 -8.62
N SER A 113 -21.97 22.36 -8.37
CA SER A 113 -21.15 21.52 -9.24
C SER A 113 -20.25 20.58 -8.46
N LEU A 114 -20.19 19.31 -8.88
CA LEU A 114 -19.26 18.31 -8.33
C LEU A 114 -17.78 18.59 -8.68
N SER A 115 -17.52 19.58 -9.52
CA SER A 115 -16.16 20.03 -9.87
C SER A 115 -15.61 21.12 -8.96
N ASN A 116 -16.42 21.60 -8.01
CA ASN A 116 -16.00 22.57 -7.03
C ASN A 116 -14.98 21.99 -6.04
N SER A 117 -14.37 22.87 -5.25
CA SER A 117 -13.51 22.48 -4.15
C SER A 117 -14.23 21.54 -3.18
N ALA A 118 -13.50 20.50 -2.77
CA ALA A 118 -14.00 19.45 -1.90
C ALA A 118 -12.99 19.18 -0.78
N SER A 119 -13.48 18.81 0.40
CA SER A 119 -12.62 18.43 1.52
C SER A 119 -13.25 17.28 2.30
N ALA A 120 -12.43 16.30 2.67
CA ALA A 120 -12.81 15.20 3.54
C ALA A 120 -12.82 15.59 5.02
N TYR A 121 -12.47 16.84 5.35
CA TYR A 121 -12.45 17.36 6.71
C TYR A 121 -12.77 18.86 6.73
N VAL A 122 -14.07 19.17 6.79
CA VAL A 122 -14.62 20.53 6.82
C VAL A 122 -16.07 20.48 7.30
N ARG A 123 -16.48 21.46 8.11
CA ARG A 123 -17.87 21.61 8.52
C ARG A 123 -18.63 22.47 7.52
N ASP A 124 -19.35 21.81 6.62
CA ASP A 124 -20.25 22.39 5.62
C ASP A 124 -21.40 21.41 5.28
N ASN A 125 -21.59 21.05 4.00
CA ASN A 125 -22.74 20.32 3.50
C ASN A 125 -22.80 18.84 3.93
N ALA A 126 -21.65 18.19 4.12
CA ALA A 126 -21.56 16.80 4.55
C ALA A 126 -21.64 16.67 6.09
N THR A 127 -22.83 16.87 6.66
CA THR A 127 -23.07 16.87 8.11
C THR A 127 -23.64 15.55 8.63
N GLY A 128 -23.13 15.08 9.77
CA GLY A 128 -23.67 13.98 10.54
C GLY A 128 -23.10 12.59 10.23
N ALA A 129 -23.63 11.60 10.94
CA ALA A 129 -23.11 10.22 10.97
C ALA A 129 -23.23 9.44 9.64
N ALA A 130 -23.90 10.00 8.63
CA ALA A 130 -23.92 9.40 7.29
C ALA A 130 -22.58 9.57 6.54
N TYR A 131 -21.75 10.52 6.95
CA TYR A 131 -20.51 10.89 6.26
C TYR A 131 -19.29 10.60 7.14
N ILE A 132 -19.16 9.33 7.54
CA ILE A 132 -18.04 8.84 8.35
C ILE A 132 -16.97 8.21 7.47
N ASN A 133 -15.74 8.63 7.66
CA ASN A 133 -14.54 8.03 7.07
C ASN A 133 -13.82 7.19 8.13
N TYR A 134 -13.38 5.99 7.74
CA TYR A 134 -12.63 5.06 8.60
C TYR A 134 -11.18 4.98 8.10
N ALA A 135 -10.21 5.25 8.98
CA ALA A 135 -8.79 5.20 8.66
C ALA A 135 -8.16 3.86 9.06
N PHE A 136 -7.35 3.35 8.14
CA PHE A 136 -6.53 2.18 8.34
C PHE A 136 -5.08 2.55 8.08
N ARG A 137 -4.19 2.26 9.04
CA ARG A 137 -2.76 2.42 8.83
C ARG A 137 -2.24 1.26 7.98
N VAL A 138 -1.49 1.62 6.93
CA VAL A 138 -0.86 0.70 5.99
C VAL A 138 0.51 0.34 6.51
N THR A 139 0.72 -0.94 6.83
CA THR A 139 2.04 -1.45 7.21
C THR A 139 2.49 -2.46 6.17
N GLN A 140 3.65 -2.24 5.57
CA GLN A 140 4.28 -3.26 4.72
C GLN A 140 4.96 -4.27 5.64
N LEU A 141 4.66 -5.55 5.41
CA LEU A 141 5.47 -6.61 6.00
C LEU A 141 6.75 -6.73 5.17
N GLU A 142 7.86 -6.29 5.74
CA GLU A 142 9.17 -6.69 5.27
C GLU A 142 9.31 -8.20 5.51
N VAL A 143 9.23 -8.99 4.44
CA VAL A 143 9.52 -10.41 4.52
C VAL A 143 11.04 -10.53 4.70
N PRO A 144 11.54 -11.23 5.74
CA PRO A 144 12.96 -11.49 5.90
C PRO A 144 13.52 -12.07 4.61
N GLU A 145 14.68 -11.56 4.17
CA GLU A 145 15.28 -11.91 2.88
C GLU A 145 15.15 -13.41 2.61
N PRO A 146 14.64 -13.80 1.43
CA PRO A 146 14.27 -15.18 1.20
C PRO A 146 15.50 -16.04 1.43
N GLY A 147 15.30 -17.19 2.08
CA GLY A 147 16.34 -18.22 2.27
C GLY A 147 17.05 -18.62 0.98
N ALA A 148 16.63 -18.11 -0.19
CA ALA A 148 17.36 -17.95 -1.43
C ALA A 148 18.85 -17.59 -1.25
N LEU A 149 19.22 -16.60 -0.41
CA LEU A 149 20.63 -16.26 -0.23
C LEU A 149 21.39 -17.36 0.51
N ALA A 150 20.78 -17.93 1.55
CA ALA A 150 21.34 -19.07 2.27
C ALA A 150 21.44 -20.31 1.37
N LEU A 151 20.44 -20.59 0.55
CA LEU A 151 20.41 -21.70 -0.42
C LEU A 151 21.37 -21.48 -1.59
N PHE A 152 21.51 -20.25 -2.06
CA PHE A 152 22.47 -19.87 -3.09
C PHE A 152 23.90 -20.01 -2.56
N GLY A 153 24.16 -19.53 -1.34
CA GLY A 153 25.43 -19.73 -0.64
C GLY A 153 25.74 -21.21 -0.41
N ALA A 154 24.78 -21.99 0.09
CA ALA A 154 24.93 -23.43 0.29
C ALA A 154 25.12 -24.19 -1.03
N GLY A 155 24.42 -23.79 -2.09
CA GLY A 155 24.55 -24.35 -3.44
C GLY A 155 25.94 -24.10 -4.04
N LEU A 156 26.45 -22.87 -3.94
CA LEU A 156 27.82 -22.53 -4.35
C LEU A 156 28.87 -23.33 -3.56
N LEU A 157 28.71 -23.44 -2.25
CA LEU A 157 29.59 -24.25 -1.41
C LEU A 157 29.55 -25.73 -1.78
N GLY A 158 28.35 -26.27 -2.04
CA GLY A 158 28.17 -27.64 -2.52
C GLY A 158 28.86 -27.90 -3.86
N LEU A 159 28.75 -26.98 -4.81
CA LEU A 159 29.41 -27.06 -6.12
C LEU A 159 30.94 -27.00 -6.00
N LEU A 160 31.47 -26.14 -5.13
CA LEU A 160 32.90 -26.05 -4.86
C LEU A 160 33.44 -27.34 -4.20
N ALA A 161 32.69 -27.92 -3.25
CA ALA A 161 33.04 -29.20 -2.62
C ALA A 161 33.02 -30.36 -3.63
N ALA A 162 32.04 -30.41 -4.52
CA ALA A 162 31.95 -31.42 -5.58
C ALA A 162 33.11 -31.32 -6.59
N ARG A 163 33.57 -30.10 -6.91
CA ARG A 163 34.72 -29.88 -7.80
C ARG A 163 36.01 -30.45 -7.21
N ARG A 164 36.25 -30.30 -5.91
CA ARG A 164 37.49 -30.78 -5.25
C ARG A 164 37.62 -32.31 -5.26
N ARG A 165 36.52 -33.05 -5.10
CA ARG A 165 36.55 -34.53 -5.09
C ARG A 165 36.98 -35.11 -6.44
N ARG A 166 36.57 -34.49 -7.56
CA ARG A 166 36.94 -34.93 -8.92
C ARG A 166 38.43 -34.83 -9.25
N PHE A 167 39.16 -33.93 -8.61
CA PHE A 167 40.61 -33.81 -8.79
C PHE A 167 41.40 -34.81 -7.94
N ALA A 168 40.84 -35.26 -6.80
CA ALA A 168 41.46 -36.28 -5.96
C ALA A 168 41.39 -37.68 -6.60
N ASP A 169 40.24 -38.05 -7.18
CA ASP A 169 40.05 -39.36 -7.83
C ASP A 169 40.83 -39.50 -9.14
N ALA A 170 41.19 -38.40 -9.80
CA ALA A 170 41.99 -38.42 -11.03
C ALA A 170 43.49 -38.70 -10.78
N GLY A 171 43.95 -38.65 -9.52
CA GLY A 171 45.35 -38.85 -9.16
C GLY A 171 45.74 -40.29 -8.76
N SER A 172 44.79 -41.20 -8.56
CA SER A 172 45.06 -42.54 -8.01
C SER A 172 45.09 -43.67 -9.06
N GLY A 173 45.01 -43.37 -10.35
CA GLY A 173 44.91 -44.37 -11.43
C GLY A 173 46.22 -44.75 -12.13
N GLY A 174 47.38 -44.38 -11.58
CA GLY A 174 48.68 -44.63 -12.23
C GLY A 174 49.68 -45.32 -11.31
N ARG A 175 49.52 -46.62 -11.09
CA ARG A 175 50.59 -47.58 -10.77
C ARG A 175 50.22 -48.95 -11.31
#